data_AF-A0A182UG26-F1
#
_entry.id   AF-A0A182UG26-F1
#
_cell.length_a   1.000
_cell.length_b   1.000
_cell.length_c   1.000
_cell.angle_alpha   90.00
_cell.angle_beta   90.00
_cell.angle_gamma   90.00
#
_symmetry.space_group_name_H-M   'P 1'
#
loop_
_entity.id
_entity.type
_entity.pdbx_description
1 polymer ?
#
loop_
_entity_poly.entity_id
_entity_poly.type
_entity_poly.pdbx_seq_one_letter_code
_entity_poly.pdbx_strand_id
1 'polypeptide(L)'
;QQQQQQQRWQHLRPSKCHVITIFASGVLFSLLMLTLLDFVPSSPHRPRAVPGSLRRVGSDGGRALYAPRHLPDESLLRLADETRVMEPYLPVITRGKTKTAEEQQDTLTNEQEALGSLKMALEMKQLGKDDKALRLFQHALALSPRHPEILTKYGEFLEHNRQDVVSADQYYTQALTVNPYYTEALANRERTAQIVEQMDAKRFEALDRKRDALSSVHSSNMALKRAEKEAYIQHIYHSVGIEGNTMSLAQTRSILETRMAVDGKSIDEHNEILGLDAALKYINATLVNKNDYITLKDILEIHRRVLGHVDPIEGGEFRRTQVYVGGHIPPGPGDLAILMGRFENWLNSEQVFLMHPVKYAAMAHYKLVHIHPFSDGNGRTSRLLMNTLLMRAGYPPVIIQKQHRHKYYNFLQLANEGDIRPFVRFIADCTERTLDLYLWATSELSHPVPLLAQESMEGMPLIFNSFTGEEGDDIGSGSGDAIRIGVI
;
A
#
# COMPACT_ATOMS: atom_id res chain seq x y z
N GLN A 1 28.07 -51.70 -5.77
CA GLN A 1 26.72 -51.49 -5.20
C GLN A 1 25.79 -50.59 -6.04
N GLN A 2 26.24 -49.95 -7.14
CA GLN A 2 25.35 -49.26 -8.10
C GLN A 2 24.94 -50.11 -9.33
N GLN A 3 25.38 -51.37 -9.40
CA GLN A 3 24.98 -52.33 -10.46
C GLN A 3 23.92 -53.36 -10.00
N GLN A 4 23.45 -53.28 -8.74
CA GLN A 4 22.53 -54.26 -8.15
C GLN A 4 21.10 -53.73 -7.96
N GLN A 5 20.79 -52.51 -8.39
CA GLN A 5 19.43 -51.96 -8.42
C GLN A 5 18.78 -51.93 -9.82
N GLN A 6 19.55 -52.15 -10.89
CA GLN A 6 19.02 -52.19 -12.26
C GLN A 6 18.42 -53.56 -12.67
N GLN A 7 18.50 -54.58 -11.81
CA GLN A 7 18.00 -55.93 -12.11
C GLN A 7 16.64 -56.29 -11.47
N ARG A 8 15.89 -55.32 -10.92
CA ARG A 8 14.62 -55.60 -10.22
C ARG A 8 13.33 -55.28 -11.00
N TRP A 9 13.41 -55.01 -12.31
CA TRP A 9 12.22 -54.70 -13.14
C TRP A 9 12.10 -55.52 -14.44
N GLN A 10 12.73 -56.70 -14.54
CA GLN A 10 12.69 -57.54 -15.76
C GLN A 10 11.83 -58.81 -15.67
N HIS A 11 10.84 -58.87 -14.77
CA HIS A 11 9.84 -59.95 -14.81
C HIS A 11 8.43 -59.40 -14.68
N LEU A 12 7.83 -59.07 -15.83
CA LEU A 12 6.38 -59.11 -16.08
C LEU A 12 6.20 -59.20 -17.61
N ARG A 13 5.90 -60.40 -18.12
CA ARG A 13 5.48 -60.61 -19.51
C ARG A 13 3.99 -60.24 -19.65
N PRO A 14 3.58 -59.70 -20.81
CA PRO A 14 2.21 -59.29 -21.07
C PRO A 14 1.37 -60.43 -21.64
N SER A 15 0.16 -60.62 -21.12
CA SER A 15 -0.86 -61.49 -21.70
C SER A 15 -1.96 -60.62 -22.30
N LYS A 16 -1.96 -60.55 -23.64
CA LYS A 16 -3.06 -60.31 -24.59
C LYS A 16 -4.38 -59.77 -24.02
N CYS A 17 -4.78 -58.57 -24.45
CA CYS A 17 -6.11 -58.33 -25.04
C CYS A 17 -6.21 -56.91 -25.65
N HIS A 18 -7.13 -56.78 -26.60
CA HIS A 18 -7.06 -55.96 -27.81
C HIS A 18 -6.97 -54.43 -27.66
N VAL A 19 -6.10 -53.87 -28.50
CA VAL A 19 -6.14 -52.49 -29.00
C VAL A 19 -7.43 -52.31 -29.80
N ILE A 20 -8.28 -51.38 -29.37
CA ILE A 20 -9.25 -50.71 -30.24
C ILE A 20 -8.92 -49.22 -30.16
N THR A 21 -8.19 -48.75 -31.17
CA THR A 21 -7.96 -47.35 -31.46
C THR A 21 -9.19 -46.84 -32.21
N ILE A 22 -9.97 -45.95 -31.62
CA ILE A 22 -10.96 -45.15 -32.36
C ILE A 22 -10.49 -43.71 -32.31
N PHE A 23 -9.92 -43.27 -33.44
CA PHE A 23 -9.90 -41.87 -33.83
C PHE A 23 -11.34 -41.50 -34.21
N ALA A 24 -11.93 -40.54 -33.50
CA ALA A 24 -13.11 -39.83 -33.98
C ALA A 24 -12.95 -38.35 -33.64
N SER A 25 -12.73 -37.59 -34.70
CA SER A 25 -12.69 -36.14 -34.80
C SER A 25 -13.95 -35.46 -34.26
N GLY A 26 -13.73 -34.32 -33.62
CA GLY A 26 -14.50 -33.08 -33.69
C GLY A 26 -16.02 -33.11 -33.95
N VAL A 27 -16.72 -32.37 -33.09
CA VAL A 27 -18.09 -31.87 -33.24
C VAL A 27 -19.19 -32.85 -32.80
N LEU A 28 -19.32 -33.11 -31.49
CA LEU A 28 -20.58 -33.57 -30.85
C LEU A 28 -20.50 -33.65 -29.31
N PHE A 29 -20.08 -32.59 -28.62
CA PHE A 29 -20.17 -32.53 -27.15
C PHE A 29 -20.85 -31.25 -26.61
N SER A 30 -21.48 -30.46 -27.48
CA SER A 30 -22.16 -29.21 -27.12
C SER A 30 -23.69 -29.34 -26.96
N LEU A 31 -24.23 -30.56 -26.80
CA LEU A 31 -25.68 -30.77 -26.66
C LEU A 31 -26.10 -31.65 -25.47
N LEU A 32 -25.19 -31.95 -24.54
CA LEU A 32 -25.47 -32.85 -23.40
C LEU A 32 -25.24 -32.23 -22.01
N MET A 33 -25.14 -30.90 -21.90
CA MET A 33 -25.02 -30.16 -20.63
C MET A 33 -26.06 -29.06 -20.48
N LEU A 34 -27.28 -29.30 -20.99
CA LEU A 34 -28.43 -28.39 -20.83
C LEU A 34 -29.73 -29.12 -20.39
N THR A 35 -29.63 -30.35 -19.90
CA THR A 35 -30.79 -31.14 -19.42
C THR A 35 -30.55 -31.78 -18.04
N LEU A 36 -29.87 -31.08 -17.14
CA LEU A 36 -29.78 -31.41 -15.71
C LEU A 36 -30.10 -30.19 -14.83
N LEU A 37 -31.12 -29.44 -15.24
CA LEU A 37 -31.93 -28.59 -14.36
C LEU A 37 -33.29 -29.25 -14.30
N ASP A 38 -33.49 -30.08 -13.27
CA ASP A 38 -34.78 -30.45 -12.67
C ASP A 38 -34.57 -31.74 -11.87
N PHE A 39 -34.19 -31.61 -10.59
CA PHE A 39 -34.62 -32.55 -9.55
C PHE A 39 -34.32 -31.96 -8.17
N VAL A 40 -35.35 -31.34 -7.60
CA VAL A 40 -35.45 -30.95 -6.18
C VAL A 40 -35.80 -32.19 -5.36
N PRO A 41 -35.18 -32.37 -4.17
CA PRO A 41 -35.93 -32.91 -3.05
C PRO A 41 -35.80 -32.09 -1.76
N SER A 42 -36.95 -31.97 -1.13
CA SER A 42 -37.37 -31.32 0.10
C SER A 42 -36.49 -31.54 1.35
N SER A 43 -36.34 -30.47 2.13
CA SER A 43 -35.83 -30.42 3.52
C SER A 43 -36.66 -31.28 4.50
N PRO A 44 -36.08 -31.72 5.63
CA PRO A 44 -36.47 -31.05 6.88
C PRO A 44 -35.31 -30.90 7.90
N HIS A 45 -35.18 -29.71 8.51
CA HIS A 45 -35.06 -29.54 9.97
C HIS A 45 -34.96 -28.04 10.35
N ARG A 46 -36.03 -27.51 10.94
CA ARG A 46 -36.03 -26.33 11.82
C ARG A 46 -35.99 -26.79 13.28
N PRO A 47 -35.34 -26.08 14.20
CA PRO A 47 -35.74 -26.09 15.60
C PRO A 47 -36.81 -25.02 15.89
N ARG A 48 -37.74 -25.45 16.74
CA ARG A 48 -38.95 -24.80 17.25
C ARG A 48 -38.73 -23.43 17.90
N ALA A 49 -39.64 -22.51 17.61
CA ALA A 49 -40.07 -21.45 18.51
C ALA A 49 -41.39 -21.88 19.19
N VAL A 50 -41.56 -21.56 20.47
CA VAL A 50 -42.83 -21.64 21.21
C VAL A 50 -42.99 -20.35 22.03
N PRO A 51 -44.22 -19.78 22.18
CA PRO A 51 -44.44 -18.37 22.48
C PRO A 51 -44.87 -18.09 23.93
N GLY A 52 -44.79 -16.83 24.38
CA GLY A 52 -45.29 -16.43 25.69
C GLY A 52 -45.33 -14.92 25.96
N SER A 53 -46.51 -14.33 25.76
CA SER A 53 -47.16 -13.17 26.40
C SER A 53 -46.39 -11.89 26.79
N LEU A 54 -46.94 -10.78 26.29
CA LEU A 54 -46.92 -9.44 26.88
C LEU A 54 -47.28 -9.43 28.39
N ARG A 55 -46.48 -8.74 29.20
CA ARG A 55 -46.95 -7.91 30.32
C ARG A 55 -45.89 -6.85 30.70
N ARG A 56 -46.30 -5.58 30.68
CA ARG A 56 -45.64 -4.48 31.39
C ARG A 56 -45.87 -4.66 32.89
N VAL A 57 -44.85 -4.31 33.71
CA VAL A 57 -44.89 -3.41 34.89
C VAL A 57 -43.65 -3.70 35.76
N GLY A 58 -42.96 -2.63 36.16
CA GLY A 58 -42.40 -2.51 37.52
C GLY A 58 -40.90 -2.73 37.70
N SER A 59 -40.25 -1.69 38.21
CA SER A 59 -38.90 -1.62 38.77
C SER A 59 -38.54 -2.75 39.75
N ASP A 60 -37.31 -3.25 39.69
CA ASP A 60 -36.34 -3.02 40.78
C ASP A 60 -34.91 -3.46 40.41
N GLY A 61 -33.94 -2.86 41.11
CA GLY A 61 -32.51 -2.89 40.79
C GLY A 61 -31.83 -4.26 40.77
N GLY A 62 -30.93 -4.43 39.80
CA GLY A 62 -29.99 -5.54 39.72
C GLY A 62 -28.72 -5.12 38.98
N ARG A 63 -27.60 -5.10 39.71
CA ARG A 63 -26.24 -4.76 39.25
C ARG A 63 -25.92 -5.36 37.87
N ALA A 64 -25.76 -4.51 36.86
CA ALA A 64 -25.06 -4.86 35.63
C ALA A 64 -23.56 -4.91 35.91
N LEU A 65 -22.96 -6.09 35.70
CA LEU A 65 -21.51 -6.27 35.63
C LEU A 65 -21.00 -5.44 34.44
N TYR A 66 -20.38 -4.30 34.75
CA TYR A 66 -19.69 -3.48 33.75
C TYR A 66 -18.54 -4.29 33.16
N ALA A 67 -18.56 -4.49 31.84
CA ALA A 67 -17.35 -4.85 31.11
C ALA A 67 -16.28 -3.77 31.36
N PRO A 68 -15.00 -4.13 31.49
CA PRO A 68 -13.98 -3.17 31.86
C PRO A 68 -13.79 -2.11 30.75
N ARG A 69 -13.80 -0.82 31.14
CA ARG A 69 -13.66 0.38 30.27
C ARG A 69 -12.27 0.53 29.59
N HIS A 70 -11.57 -0.57 29.29
CA HIS A 70 -10.23 -0.55 28.71
C HIS A 70 -10.16 -1.23 27.33
N LEU A 71 -11.28 -1.72 26.81
CA LEU A 71 -11.33 -2.25 25.46
C LEU A 71 -11.34 -1.09 24.45
N PRO A 72 -10.46 -1.11 23.43
CA PRO A 72 -10.52 -0.16 22.33
C PRO A 72 -11.88 -0.21 21.62
N ASP A 73 -12.49 0.96 21.43
CA ASP A 73 -13.80 1.15 20.79
C ASP A 73 -13.78 0.69 19.31
N GLU A 74 -14.93 0.28 18.75
CA GLU A 74 -15.06 -0.17 17.35
C GLU A 74 -14.60 0.89 16.33
N SER A 75 -14.53 2.16 16.76
CA SER A 75 -14.01 3.29 15.99
C SER A 75 -12.53 3.15 15.58
N LEU A 76 -11.72 2.33 16.26
CA LEU A 76 -10.29 2.17 15.93
C LEU A 76 -10.02 1.44 14.61
N LEU A 77 -11.01 0.69 14.09
CA LEU A 77 -10.94 0.07 12.77
C LEU A 77 -11.74 0.83 11.70
N ARG A 78 -12.61 1.77 12.10
CA ARG A 78 -13.36 2.61 11.16
C ARG A 78 -12.46 3.75 10.72
N LEU A 79 -11.84 3.59 9.56
CA LEU A 79 -11.16 4.70 8.89
C LEU A 79 -12.24 5.69 8.42
N ALA A 80 -11.94 6.99 8.48
CA ALA A 80 -12.85 8.10 8.15
C ALA A 80 -13.26 8.19 6.66
N ASP A 81 -13.25 7.08 5.94
CA ASP A 81 -13.60 6.98 4.53
C ASP A 81 -14.38 5.69 4.23
N GLU A 82 -15.29 5.34 5.14
CA GLU A 82 -16.37 4.42 4.85
C GLU A 82 -17.58 5.24 4.40
N THR A 83 -17.59 5.57 3.10
CA THR A 83 -18.73 6.03 2.29
C THR A 83 -19.29 7.45 2.54
N ARG A 84 -19.01 8.36 1.59
CA ARG A 84 -19.75 9.59 1.21
C ARG A 84 -19.97 10.68 2.27
N VAL A 85 -19.71 11.91 1.81
CA VAL A 85 -20.15 13.25 2.26
C VAL A 85 -21.03 13.30 3.53
N MET A 86 -20.52 14.03 4.53
CA MET A 86 -21.22 14.57 5.71
C MET A 86 -21.74 13.56 6.75
N GLU A 87 -20.83 13.05 7.58
CA GLU A 87 -21.17 12.74 8.97
C GLU A 87 -20.27 13.56 9.91
N PRO A 88 -20.80 14.08 11.04
CA PRO A 88 -20.05 14.91 11.98
C PRO A 88 -18.92 14.09 12.60
N TYR A 89 -17.70 14.48 12.25
CA TYR A 89 -16.45 13.91 12.74
C TYR A 89 -16.36 14.06 14.27
N LEU A 90 -16.50 12.96 15.01
CA LEU A 90 -16.27 12.89 16.45
C LEU A 90 -14.88 12.28 16.72
N PRO A 91 -13.91 13.04 17.25
CA PRO A 91 -12.56 12.54 17.46
C PRO A 91 -12.48 11.61 18.68
N VAL A 92 -11.67 10.56 18.56
CA VAL A 92 -11.20 9.76 19.69
C VAL A 92 -10.16 10.58 20.46
N ILE A 93 -10.50 10.98 21.69
CA ILE A 93 -9.62 11.76 22.57
C ILE A 93 -8.50 10.86 23.10
N THR A 94 -7.31 10.91 22.48
CA THR A 94 -6.09 10.36 23.08
C THR A 94 -5.62 11.30 24.19
N ARG A 95 -5.69 10.86 25.45
CA ARG A 95 -5.11 11.57 26.60
C ARG A 95 -3.59 11.65 26.43
N GLY A 96 -3.09 12.84 26.05
CA GLY A 96 -1.67 13.14 25.98
C GLY A 96 -1.00 13.22 27.36
N LYS A 97 0.30 12.93 27.41
CA LYS A 97 1.15 13.12 28.59
C LYS A 97 1.13 14.60 29.03
N THR A 98 1.10 14.85 30.33
CA THR A 98 1.27 16.18 30.93
C THR A 98 2.69 16.69 30.66
N LYS A 99 2.82 17.76 29.86
CA LYS A 99 4.09 18.44 29.55
C LYS A 99 4.67 19.14 30.78
N THR A 100 5.99 19.21 30.89
CA THR A 100 6.69 19.93 31.97
C THR A 100 6.55 21.46 31.83
N ALA A 101 6.84 22.23 32.88
CA ALA A 101 6.69 23.70 32.86
C ALA A 101 7.60 24.40 31.84
N GLU A 102 8.82 23.87 31.62
CA GLU A 102 9.76 24.36 30.60
C GLU A 102 9.25 24.05 29.18
N GLU A 103 8.75 22.83 28.94
CA GLU A 103 8.12 22.45 27.65
C GLU A 103 6.88 23.29 27.32
N GLN A 104 6.13 23.73 28.34
CA GLN A 104 4.98 24.60 28.16
C GLN A 104 5.41 26.02 27.75
N GLN A 105 6.46 26.56 28.38
CA GLN A 105 6.99 27.88 28.04
C GLN A 105 7.59 27.91 26.62
N ASP A 106 8.36 26.89 26.25
CA ASP A 106 8.94 26.78 24.90
C ASP A 106 7.86 26.59 23.83
N THR A 107 6.76 25.89 24.13
CA THR A 107 5.64 25.77 23.18
C THR A 107 4.93 27.09 22.95
N LEU A 108 4.81 27.94 23.97
CA LEU A 108 4.17 29.25 23.86
C LEU A 108 5.04 30.24 23.08
N THR A 109 6.36 30.23 23.28
CA THR A 109 7.27 31.08 22.50
C THR A 109 7.31 30.67 21.03
N ASN A 110 7.36 29.36 20.76
CA ASN A 110 7.34 28.83 19.39
C ASN A 110 6.01 29.15 18.68
N GLU A 111 4.88 29.10 19.40
CA GLU A 111 3.57 29.46 18.85
C GLU A 111 3.50 30.95 18.48
N GLN A 112 4.03 31.84 19.31
CA GLN A 112 4.09 33.28 19.00
C GLN A 112 4.98 33.57 17.78
N GLU A 113 6.14 32.92 17.69
CA GLU A 113 7.04 33.05 16.53
C GLU A 113 6.39 32.50 15.25
N ALA A 114 5.66 31.39 15.35
CA ALA A 114 4.92 30.80 14.25
C ALA A 114 3.83 31.75 13.73
N LEU A 115 3.08 32.41 14.62
CA LEU A 115 2.07 33.40 14.24
C LEU A 115 2.70 34.66 13.63
N GLY A 116 3.86 35.09 14.13
CA GLY A 116 4.64 36.17 13.51
C GLY A 116 5.06 35.83 12.07
N SER A 117 5.55 34.61 11.87
CA SER A 117 5.93 34.08 10.55
C SER A 117 4.72 33.96 9.61
N LEU A 118 3.57 33.51 10.13
CA LEU A 118 2.30 33.46 9.37
C LEU A 118 1.89 34.85 8.88
N LYS A 119 1.94 35.87 9.75
CA LYS A 119 1.60 37.24 9.37
C LYS A 119 2.49 37.74 8.23
N MET A 120 3.80 37.53 8.33
CA MET A 120 4.73 37.87 7.26
C MET A 120 4.45 37.09 5.97
N ALA A 121 4.06 35.81 6.07
CA ALA A 121 3.69 35.00 4.90
C ALA A 121 2.48 35.60 4.16
N LEU A 122 1.46 36.04 4.90
CA LEU A 122 0.26 36.70 4.35
C LEU A 122 0.59 38.05 3.70
N GLU A 123 1.46 38.85 4.32
CA GLU A 123 1.95 40.11 3.73
C GLU A 123 2.72 39.85 2.42
N MET A 124 3.62 38.85 2.40
CA MET A 124 4.35 38.48 1.18
C MET A 124 3.44 37.95 0.07
N LYS A 125 2.38 37.21 0.43
CA LYS A 125 1.34 36.78 -0.51
C LYS A 125 0.61 37.98 -1.13
N GLN A 126 0.23 38.98 -0.33
CA GLN A 126 -0.41 40.20 -0.83
C GLN A 126 0.50 41.01 -1.76
N LEU A 127 1.82 40.98 -1.52
CA LEU A 127 2.84 41.57 -2.38
C LEU A 127 3.15 40.76 -3.65
N GLY A 128 2.49 39.62 -3.87
CA GLY A 128 2.73 38.71 -5.00
C GLY A 128 4.07 37.97 -4.94
N LYS A 129 4.71 37.90 -3.77
CA LYS A 129 6.02 37.24 -3.56
C LYS A 129 5.84 35.80 -3.08
N ASP A 130 5.26 34.97 -3.94
CA ASP A 130 4.78 33.62 -3.59
C ASP A 130 5.87 32.67 -3.10
N ASP A 131 7.09 32.77 -3.61
CA ASP A 131 8.21 31.92 -3.14
C ASP A 131 8.66 32.27 -1.72
N LYS A 132 8.61 33.57 -1.37
CA LYS A 132 8.93 34.01 0.00
C LYS A 132 7.81 33.63 0.96
N ALA A 133 6.55 33.81 0.53
CA ALA A 133 5.38 33.38 1.28
C ALA A 133 5.45 31.87 1.58
N LEU A 134 5.77 31.04 0.59
CA LEU A 134 5.91 29.59 0.76
C LEU A 134 6.92 29.22 1.84
N ARG A 135 8.12 29.81 1.81
CA ARG A 135 9.16 29.54 2.83
C ARG A 135 8.71 29.96 4.23
N LEU A 136 8.01 31.09 4.34
CA LEU A 136 7.48 31.58 5.62
C LEU A 136 6.35 30.69 6.15
N PHE A 137 5.46 30.19 5.29
CA PHE A 137 4.46 29.19 5.69
C PHE A 137 5.09 27.88 6.16
N GLN A 138 6.09 27.37 5.44
CA GLN A 138 6.82 26.16 5.83
C GLN A 138 7.54 26.35 7.17
N HIS A 139 8.12 27.53 7.40
CA HIS A 139 8.74 27.88 8.67
C HIS A 139 7.72 27.94 9.82
N ALA A 140 6.57 28.61 9.61
CA ALA A 140 5.48 28.66 10.59
C ALA A 140 4.96 27.25 10.94
N LEU A 141 4.83 26.37 9.94
CA LEU A 141 4.41 24.98 10.13
C LEU A 141 5.47 24.15 10.88
N ALA A 142 6.77 24.40 10.63
CA ALA A 142 7.85 23.73 11.35
C ALA A 142 7.87 24.09 12.85
N LEU A 143 7.53 25.33 13.19
CA LEU A 143 7.43 25.82 14.57
C LEU A 143 6.17 25.32 15.28
N SER A 144 5.01 25.35 14.61
CA SER A 144 3.73 24.91 15.17
C SER A 144 2.94 24.04 14.17
N PRO A 145 3.25 22.73 14.08
CA PRO A 145 2.70 21.84 13.05
C PRO A 145 1.22 21.50 13.22
N ARG A 146 0.65 21.78 14.40
CA ARG A 146 -0.75 21.47 14.74
C ARG A 146 -1.62 22.71 14.95
N HIS A 147 -1.18 23.89 14.51
CA HIS A 147 -1.98 25.11 14.69
C HIS A 147 -3.06 25.23 13.60
N PRO A 148 -4.38 25.26 13.94
CA PRO A 148 -5.46 25.25 12.94
C PRO A 148 -5.43 26.41 11.95
N GLU A 149 -5.09 27.62 12.41
CA GLU A 149 -5.02 28.82 11.56
C GLU A 149 -3.87 28.73 10.54
N ILE A 150 -2.68 28.28 10.96
CA ILE A 150 -1.51 28.15 10.07
C ILE A 150 -1.81 27.11 8.99
N LEU A 151 -2.36 25.96 9.37
CA LEU A 151 -2.77 24.91 8.46
C LEU A 151 -3.79 25.41 7.43
N THR A 152 -4.82 26.13 7.88
CA THR A 152 -5.87 26.64 7.00
C THR A 152 -5.36 27.71 6.05
N LYS A 153 -4.62 28.71 6.55
CA LYS A 153 -4.06 29.78 5.73
C LYS A 153 -3.01 29.28 4.74
N TYR A 154 -2.24 28.28 5.13
CA TYR A 154 -1.32 27.61 4.22
C TYR A 154 -2.06 26.82 3.14
N GLY A 155 -3.12 26.08 3.51
CA GLY A 155 -4.00 25.42 2.54
C GLY A 155 -4.60 26.39 1.52
N GLU A 156 -5.10 27.55 1.96
CA GLU A 156 -5.63 28.60 1.08
C GLU A 156 -4.58 29.17 0.12
N PHE A 157 -3.32 29.24 0.55
CA PHE A 157 -2.22 29.66 -0.30
C PHE A 157 -1.91 28.60 -1.36
N LEU A 158 -1.87 27.32 -0.98
CA LEU A 158 -1.61 26.22 -1.91
C LEU A 158 -2.71 26.11 -2.97
N GLU A 159 -3.96 26.28 -2.56
CA GLU A 159 -5.10 26.23 -3.47
C GLU A 159 -5.06 27.37 -4.50
N HIS A 160 -4.98 28.63 -4.05
CA HIS A 160 -5.15 29.78 -4.93
C HIS A 160 -3.88 30.16 -5.70
N ASN A 161 -2.70 30.03 -5.08
CA ASN A 161 -1.44 30.47 -5.68
C ASN A 161 -0.70 29.32 -6.38
N ARG A 162 -0.81 28.09 -5.86
CA ARG A 162 -0.07 26.92 -6.40
C ARG A 162 -0.96 25.94 -7.17
N GLN A 163 -2.28 26.15 -7.18
CA GLN A 163 -3.26 25.24 -7.80
C GLN A 163 -3.17 23.80 -7.28
N ASP A 164 -2.68 23.62 -6.04
CA ASP A 164 -2.54 22.32 -5.40
C ASP A 164 -3.71 22.08 -4.43
N VAL A 165 -4.84 21.69 -5.01
CA VAL A 165 -6.09 21.42 -4.28
C VAL A 165 -5.95 20.19 -3.36
N VAL A 166 -5.13 19.21 -3.76
CA VAL A 166 -4.95 17.96 -3.00
C VAL A 166 -4.21 18.22 -1.70
N SER A 167 -3.10 18.96 -1.75
CA SER A 167 -2.38 19.35 -0.54
C SER A 167 -3.21 20.32 0.31
N ALA A 168 -3.95 21.25 -0.31
CA ALA A 168 -4.85 22.15 0.42
C ALA A 168 -5.91 21.41 1.23
N ASP A 169 -6.61 20.45 0.62
CA ASP A 169 -7.61 19.60 1.29
C ASP A 169 -7.01 18.78 2.44
N GLN A 170 -5.78 18.31 2.27
CA GLN A 170 -5.05 17.62 3.33
C GLN A 170 -4.82 18.56 4.53
N TYR A 171 -4.36 19.80 4.30
CA TYR A 171 -4.15 20.76 5.39
C TYR A 171 -5.46 21.18 6.07
N TYR A 172 -6.56 21.34 5.32
CA TYR A 172 -7.88 21.58 5.93
C TYR A 172 -8.33 20.40 6.78
N THR A 173 -8.08 19.17 6.33
CA THR A 173 -8.38 17.96 7.09
C THR A 173 -7.56 17.92 8.37
N GLN A 174 -6.27 18.21 8.31
CA GLN A 174 -5.39 18.30 9.49
C GLN A 174 -5.83 19.41 10.46
N ALA A 175 -6.28 20.56 9.98
CA ALA A 175 -6.81 21.61 10.84
C ALA A 175 -8.05 21.13 11.62
N LEU A 176 -8.93 20.36 10.96
CA LEU A 176 -10.14 19.79 11.56
C LEU A 176 -9.88 18.60 12.48
N THR A 177 -8.80 17.85 12.30
CA THR A 177 -8.41 16.80 13.27
C THR A 177 -7.99 17.42 14.60
N VAL A 178 -7.41 18.63 14.58
CA VAL A 178 -7.07 19.40 15.78
C VAL A 178 -8.28 20.13 16.36
N ASN A 179 -9.01 20.89 15.53
CA ASN A 179 -10.20 21.62 15.93
C ASN A 179 -11.37 21.33 14.97
N PRO A 180 -12.26 20.38 15.33
CA PRO A 180 -13.39 19.99 14.48
C PRO A 180 -14.39 21.11 14.18
N TYR A 181 -14.43 22.17 15.01
CA TYR A 181 -15.38 23.28 14.88
C TYR A 181 -14.77 24.52 14.21
N TYR A 182 -13.58 24.40 13.61
CA TYR A 182 -12.94 25.52 12.92
C TYR A 182 -13.66 25.82 11.59
N THR A 183 -14.48 26.86 11.60
CA THR A 183 -15.44 27.19 10.53
C THR A 183 -14.80 27.43 9.17
N GLU A 184 -13.64 28.08 9.14
CA GLU A 184 -12.94 28.39 7.89
C GLU A 184 -12.38 27.13 7.21
N ALA A 185 -11.75 26.23 7.96
CA ALA A 185 -11.30 24.94 7.42
C ALA A 185 -12.48 24.06 6.98
N LEU A 186 -13.60 24.11 7.71
CA LEU A 186 -14.80 23.34 7.38
C LEU A 186 -15.37 23.80 6.03
N ALA A 187 -15.58 25.10 5.84
CA ALA A 187 -16.09 25.66 4.59
C ALA A 187 -15.15 25.39 3.40
N ASN A 188 -13.83 25.50 3.62
CA ASN A 188 -12.85 25.20 2.58
C ASN A 188 -12.85 23.70 2.22
N ARG A 189 -12.89 22.81 3.22
CA ARG A 189 -12.93 21.36 3.01
C ARG A 189 -14.20 20.89 2.30
N GLU A 190 -15.37 21.46 2.64
CA GLU A 190 -16.63 21.14 1.95
C GLU A 190 -16.52 21.33 0.44
N ARG A 191 -15.82 22.38 0.02
CA ARG A 191 -15.59 22.72 -1.37
C ARG A 191 -14.51 21.85 -2.02
N THR A 192 -13.38 21.62 -1.35
CA THR A 192 -12.26 20.85 -1.92
C THR A 192 -12.50 19.35 -1.94
N ALA A 193 -13.27 18.80 -0.99
CA ALA A 193 -13.44 17.36 -0.84
C ALA A 193 -14.00 16.68 -2.09
N GLN A 194 -15.04 17.25 -2.71
CA GLN A 194 -15.63 16.69 -3.93
C GLN A 194 -14.67 16.73 -5.13
N ILE A 195 -13.87 17.80 -5.24
CA ILE A 195 -12.88 17.97 -6.31
C ILE A 195 -11.78 16.91 -6.15
N VAL A 196 -11.26 16.76 -4.93
CA VAL A 196 -10.19 15.80 -4.63
C VAL A 196 -10.67 14.36 -4.82
N GLU A 197 -11.91 14.03 -4.42
CA GLU A 197 -12.50 12.71 -4.65
C GLU A 197 -12.59 12.39 -6.15
N GLN A 198 -13.01 13.34 -6.98
CA GLN A 198 -13.03 13.18 -8.44
C GLN A 198 -11.63 13.04 -9.03
N MET A 199 -10.64 13.78 -8.51
CA MET A 199 -9.24 13.66 -8.96
C MET A 199 -8.66 12.28 -8.62
N ASP A 200 -8.89 11.79 -7.40
CA ASP A 200 -8.46 10.47 -6.96
C ASP A 200 -9.14 9.35 -7.77
N ALA A 201 -10.45 9.49 -8.07
CA ALA A 201 -11.18 8.55 -8.91
C ALA A 201 -10.62 8.48 -10.35
N LYS A 202 -10.43 9.65 -11.00
CA LYS A 202 -9.81 9.73 -12.34
C LYS A 202 -8.42 9.12 -12.37
N ARG A 203 -7.66 9.28 -11.29
CA ARG A 203 -6.35 8.68 -11.14
C ARG A 203 -6.41 7.17 -11.10
N PHE A 204 -7.33 6.60 -10.33
CA PHE A 204 -7.54 5.16 -10.29
C PHE A 204 -7.93 4.58 -11.66
N GLU A 205 -8.83 5.24 -12.39
CA GLU A 205 -9.15 4.83 -13.77
C GLU A 205 -7.92 4.86 -14.70
N ALA A 206 -6.99 5.80 -14.50
CA ALA A 206 -5.75 5.84 -15.27
C ALA A 206 -4.83 4.64 -14.96
N LEU A 207 -4.78 4.20 -13.70
CA LEU A 207 -4.04 3.01 -13.30
C LEU A 207 -4.66 1.74 -13.90
N ASP A 208 -5.99 1.63 -13.91
CA ASP A 208 -6.69 0.51 -14.54
C ASP A 208 -6.36 0.43 -16.04
N ARG A 209 -6.39 1.55 -16.77
CA ARG A 209 -5.97 1.57 -18.19
C ARG A 209 -4.53 1.10 -18.40
N LYS A 210 -3.60 1.53 -17.54
CA LYS A 210 -2.19 1.08 -17.59
C LYS A 210 -2.05 -0.40 -17.26
N ARG A 211 -2.80 -0.91 -16.27
CA ARG A 211 -2.86 -2.34 -15.93
C ARG A 211 -3.36 -3.16 -17.11
N ASP A 212 -4.47 -2.75 -17.72
CA ASP A 212 -5.09 -3.49 -18.82
C ASP A 212 -4.19 -3.49 -20.06
N ALA A 213 -3.50 -2.37 -20.33
CA ALA A 213 -2.47 -2.30 -21.36
C ALA A 213 -1.32 -3.29 -21.09
N LEU A 214 -0.83 -3.37 -19.85
CA LEU A 214 0.22 -4.33 -19.49
C LEU A 214 -0.28 -5.79 -19.61
N SER A 215 -1.53 -6.06 -19.21
CA SER A 215 -2.13 -7.39 -19.32
C SER A 215 -2.33 -7.83 -20.77
N SER A 216 -2.38 -6.90 -21.73
CA SER A 216 -2.44 -7.22 -23.16
C SER A 216 -1.09 -7.72 -23.72
N VAL A 217 0.02 -7.43 -23.03
CA VAL A 217 1.35 -7.89 -23.43
C VAL A 217 1.43 -9.40 -23.22
N HIS A 218 1.75 -10.11 -24.30
CA HIS A 218 1.81 -11.56 -24.26
C HIS A 218 2.92 -12.07 -23.32
N SER A 219 2.61 -13.06 -22.48
CA SER A 219 3.50 -13.60 -21.45
C SER A 219 4.80 -14.23 -21.96
N SER A 220 4.91 -14.53 -23.26
CA SER A 220 6.17 -15.00 -23.85
C SER A 220 7.15 -13.87 -24.22
N ASN A 221 6.73 -12.60 -24.11
CA ASN A 221 7.59 -11.45 -24.35
C ASN A 221 8.83 -11.50 -23.43
N MET A 222 10.01 -11.56 -24.04
CA MET A 222 11.27 -11.68 -23.32
C MET A 222 11.64 -10.42 -22.53
N ALA A 223 11.23 -9.24 -23.01
CA ALA A 223 11.43 -7.98 -22.31
C ALA A 223 10.58 -7.92 -21.04
N LEU A 224 9.33 -8.40 -21.11
CA LEU A 224 8.45 -8.53 -19.94
C LEU A 224 9.08 -9.45 -18.89
N LYS A 225 9.50 -10.66 -19.27
CA LYS A 225 10.16 -11.61 -18.35
C LYS A 225 11.42 -11.03 -17.71
N ARG A 226 12.19 -10.26 -18.46
CA ARG A 226 13.38 -9.58 -17.94
C ARG A 226 13.01 -8.50 -16.93
N ALA A 227 11.99 -7.69 -17.23
CA ALA A 227 11.48 -6.67 -16.32
C ALA A 227 10.92 -7.29 -15.03
N GLU A 228 10.17 -8.40 -15.13
CA GLU A 228 9.65 -9.13 -13.96
C GLU A 228 10.78 -9.66 -13.06
N LYS A 229 11.82 -10.27 -13.65
CA LYS A 229 12.99 -10.76 -12.89
C LYS A 229 13.70 -9.61 -12.20
N GLU A 230 13.86 -8.48 -12.86
CA GLU A 230 14.51 -7.30 -12.30
C GLU A 230 13.68 -6.69 -11.16
N ALA A 231 12.39 -6.52 -11.38
CA ALA A 231 11.46 -5.99 -10.38
C ALA A 231 11.39 -6.89 -9.14
N TYR A 232 11.49 -8.22 -9.30
CA TYR A 232 11.55 -9.16 -8.18
C TYR A 232 12.73 -8.87 -7.24
N ILE A 233 13.93 -8.69 -7.80
CA ILE A 233 15.14 -8.40 -7.04
C ILE A 233 15.06 -7.00 -6.40
N GLN A 234 14.57 -6.01 -7.17
CA GLN A 234 14.38 -4.65 -6.67
C GLN A 234 13.37 -4.59 -5.52
N HIS A 235 12.27 -5.34 -5.61
CA HIS A 235 11.28 -5.42 -4.55
C HIS A 235 11.90 -5.93 -3.25
N ILE A 236 12.70 -7.00 -3.32
CA ILE A 236 13.38 -7.54 -2.14
C ILE A 236 14.34 -6.50 -1.56
N TYR A 237 15.24 -5.97 -2.38
CA TYR A 237 16.24 -4.97 -1.99
C TYR A 237 15.60 -3.76 -1.31
N HIS A 238 14.56 -3.18 -1.91
CA HIS A 238 13.92 -2.00 -1.35
C HIS A 238 13.12 -2.31 -0.08
N SER A 239 12.43 -3.46 -0.02
CA SER A 239 11.62 -3.84 1.13
C SER A 239 12.47 -4.11 2.37
N VAL A 240 13.63 -4.78 2.26
CA VAL A 240 14.56 -4.94 3.39
C VAL A 240 15.31 -3.64 3.69
N GLY A 241 15.64 -2.85 2.66
CA GLY A 241 16.32 -1.57 2.83
C GLY A 241 15.49 -0.51 3.57
N ILE A 242 14.15 -0.56 3.51
CA ILE A 242 13.27 0.30 4.32
C ILE A 242 13.41 -0.01 5.81
N GLU A 243 13.65 -1.27 6.17
CA GLU A 243 13.83 -1.70 7.57
C GLU A 243 15.27 -1.47 8.09
N GLY A 244 16.19 -1.05 7.21
CA GLY A 244 17.56 -0.69 7.59
C GLY A 244 18.65 -1.64 7.10
N ASN A 245 18.30 -2.67 6.33
CA ASN A 245 19.28 -3.58 5.74
C ASN A 245 20.27 -2.83 4.83
N THR A 246 21.57 -3.06 5.03
CA THR A 246 22.67 -2.31 4.41
C THR A 246 23.23 -2.96 3.14
N MET A 247 22.64 -4.06 2.68
CA MET A 247 23.05 -4.73 1.45
C MET A 247 22.84 -3.83 0.22
N SER A 248 23.76 -3.89 -0.74
CA SER A 248 23.57 -3.26 -2.04
C SER A 248 22.65 -4.09 -2.94
N LEU A 249 22.15 -3.48 -4.02
CA LEU A 249 21.33 -4.21 -4.99
C LEU A 249 22.11 -5.36 -5.65
N ALA A 250 23.40 -5.15 -5.93
CA ALA A 250 24.27 -6.18 -6.51
C ALA A 250 24.52 -7.33 -5.52
N GLN A 251 24.74 -7.03 -4.24
CA GLN A 251 24.88 -8.03 -3.18
C GLN A 251 23.58 -8.83 -3.00
N THR A 252 22.44 -8.14 -2.96
CA THR A 252 21.11 -8.77 -2.89
C THR A 252 20.89 -9.72 -4.07
N ARG A 253 21.22 -9.29 -5.30
CA ARG A 253 21.14 -10.14 -6.50
C ARG A 253 22.01 -11.38 -6.37
N SER A 254 23.28 -11.20 -5.96
CA SER A 254 24.23 -12.30 -5.80
C SER A 254 23.68 -13.37 -4.84
N ILE A 255 23.15 -12.96 -3.69
CA ILE A 255 22.54 -13.85 -2.69
C ILE A 255 21.36 -14.63 -3.29
N LEU A 256 20.47 -13.96 -4.02
CA LEU A 256 19.27 -14.59 -4.59
C LEU A 256 19.59 -15.60 -5.70
N GLU A 257 20.58 -15.28 -6.54
CA GLU A 257 20.95 -16.08 -7.71
C GLU A 257 21.93 -17.22 -7.37
N THR A 258 22.95 -16.95 -6.57
CA THR A 258 24.05 -17.90 -6.30
C THR A 258 23.95 -18.60 -4.95
N ARG A 259 23.15 -18.06 -4.01
CA ARG A 259 23.10 -18.49 -2.60
C ARG A 259 24.43 -18.35 -1.87
N MET A 260 25.37 -17.56 -2.40
CA MET A 260 26.65 -17.29 -1.75
C MET A 260 26.51 -16.16 -0.73
N ALA A 261 27.16 -16.34 0.42
CA ALA A 261 27.27 -15.29 1.43
C ALA A 261 28.21 -14.17 0.94
N VAL A 262 27.89 -12.95 1.33
CA VAL A 262 28.68 -11.74 1.09
C VAL A 262 29.53 -11.48 2.32
N ASP A 263 30.85 -11.38 2.12
CA ASP A 263 31.79 -11.14 3.20
C ASP A 263 31.60 -9.77 3.86
N GLY A 264 31.87 -9.68 5.17
CA GLY A 264 31.78 -8.45 5.95
C GLY A 264 30.35 -7.94 6.23
N LYS A 265 29.31 -8.74 5.98
CA LYS A 265 27.91 -8.39 6.21
C LYS A 265 27.25 -9.30 7.25
N SER A 266 26.21 -8.79 7.92
CA SER A 266 25.53 -9.56 8.98
C SER A 266 24.82 -10.79 8.40
N ILE A 267 24.85 -11.90 9.14
CA ILE A 267 24.08 -13.11 8.79
C ILE A 267 22.57 -12.80 8.78
N ASP A 268 22.12 -11.96 9.71
CA ASP A 268 20.71 -11.57 9.78
C ASP A 268 20.29 -10.85 8.50
N GLU A 269 21.12 -9.93 7.98
CA GLU A 269 20.82 -9.22 6.72
C GLU A 269 20.68 -10.17 5.53
N HIS A 270 21.44 -11.28 5.49
CA HIS A 270 21.27 -12.32 4.48
C HIS A 270 19.96 -13.07 4.69
N ASN A 271 19.68 -13.47 5.94
CA ASN A 271 18.51 -14.22 6.30
C ASN A 271 17.21 -13.44 6.04
N GLU A 272 17.21 -12.12 6.19
CA GLU A 272 16.09 -11.26 5.81
C GLU A 272 15.79 -11.31 4.31
N ILE A 273 16.83 -11.25 3.47
CA ILE A 273 16.72 -11.34 2.01
C ILE A 273 16.16 -12.72 1.62
N LEU A 274 16.68 -13.79 2.22
CA LEU A 274 16.25 -15.16 1.97
C LEU A 274 14.81 -15.43 2.47
N GLY A 275 14.44 -14.85 3.61
CA GLY A 275 13.07 -14.93 4.14
C GLY A 275 12.06 -14.25 3.24
N LEU A 276 12.40 -13.07 2.71
CA LEU A 276 11.53 -12.36 1.79
C LEU A 276 11.41 -13.06 0.43
N ASP A 277 12.51 -13.64 -0.09
CA ASP A 277 12.50 -14.51 -1.27
C ASP A 277 11.59 -15.73 -1.09
N ALA A 278 11.68 -16.40 0.06
CA ALA A 278 10.83 -17.55 0.39
C ALA A 278 9.35 -17.15 0.46
N ALA A 279 9.05 -16.00 1.06
CA ALA A 279 7.68 -15.50 1.18
C ALA A 279 7.07 -15.13 -0.18
N LEU A 280 7.82 -14.45 -1.06
CA LEU A 280 7.35 -14.11 -2.41
C LEU A 280 7.11 -15.35 -3.27
N LYS A 281 7.99 -16.34 -3.21
CA LYS A 281 7.78 -17.63 -3.89
C LYS A 281 6.50 -18.31 -3.44
N TYR A 282 6.22 -18.30 -2.14
CA TYR A 282 4.99 -18.83 -1.59
C TYR A 282 3.75 -18.08 -2.09
N ILE A 283 3.79 -16.75 -2.08
CA ILE A 283 2.70 -15.90 -2.59
C ILE A 283 2.41 -16.23 -4.05
N ASN A 284 3.45 -16.21 -4.90
CA ASN A 284 3.31 -16.46 -6.33
C ASN A 284 2.80 -17.88 -6.65
N ALA A 285 3.27 -18.88 -5.91
CA ALA A 285 2.88 -20.26 -6.14
C ALA A 285 1.50 -20.62 -5.56
N THR A 286 1.11 -20.00 -4.45
CA THR A 286 -0.03 -20.48 -3.63
C THR A 286 -1.16 -19.45 -3.52
N LEU A 287 -0.84 -18.17 -3.32
CA LEU A 287 -1.84 -17.16 -2.94
C LEU A 287 -2.38 -16.35 -4.11
N VAL A 288 -1.57 -16.11 -5.17
CA VAL A 288 -2.03 -15.32 -6.32
C VAL A 288 -3.18 -16.01 -7.05
N ASN A 289 -3.06 -17.32 -7.32
CA ASN A 289 -4.08 -18.11 -8.03
C ASN A 289 -5.07 -18.83 -7.11
N LYS A 290 -5.10 -18.48 -5.82
CA LYS A 290 -6.05 -19.08 -4.87
C LYS A 290 -7.48 -18.64 -5.22
N ASN A 291 -8.37 -19.58 -5.52
CA ASN A 291 -9.79 -19.29 -5.84
C ASN A 291 -10.63 -18.87 -4.63
N ASP A 292 -10.03 -18.83 -3.44
CA ASP A 292 -10.66 -18.52 -2.16
C ASP A 292 -10.06 -17.24 -1.56
N TYR A 293 -10.67 -16.77 -0.48
CA TYR A 293 -10.31 -15.56 0.25
C TYR A 293 -8.93 -15.64 0.92
N ILE A 294 -8.37 -14.47 1.23
CA ILE A 294 -7.16 -14.37 2.06
C ILE A 294 -7.57 -14.48 3.51
N THR A 295 -6.98 -15.46 4.19
CA THR A 295 -7.27 -15.80 5.58
C THR A 295 -6.17 -15.34 6.51
N LEU A 296 -6.46 -15.30 7.82
CA LEU A 296 -5.44 -15.05 8.85
C LEU A 296 -4.31 -16.08 8.77
N LYS A 297 -4.63 -17.34 8.47
CA LYS A 297 -3.63 -18.39 8.28
C LYS A 297 -2.64 -18.04 7.16
N ASP A 298 -3.13 -17.47 6.05
CA ASP A 298 -2.25 -17.06 4.94
C ASP A 298 -1.29 -15.95 5.38
N ILE A 299 -1.76 -14.99 6.18
CA ILE A 299 -0.93 -13.91 6.73
C ILE A 299 0.15 -14.47 7.67
N LEU A 300 -0.21 -15.43 8.54
CA LEU A 300 0.75 -16.11 9.43
C LEU A 300 1.78 -16.92 8.62
N GLU A 301 1.38 -17.56 7.52
CA GLU A 301 2.29 -18.29 6.63
C GLU A 301 3.24 -17.37 5.85
N ILE A 302 2.78 -16.17 5.47
CA ILE A 302 3.67 -15.12 4.93
C ILE A 302 4.70 -14.73 6.00
N HIS A 303 4.24 -14.37 7.20
CA HIS A 303 5.11 -13.94 8.28
C HIS A 303 6.13 -15.02 8.69
N ARG A 304 5.70 -16.29 8.76
CA ARG A 304 6.56 -17.44 9.04
C ARG A 304 7.73 -17.55 8.06
N ARG A 305 7.53 -17.22 6.79
CA ARG A 305 8.61 -17.23 5.79
C ARG A 305 9.49 -15.99 5.89
N VAL A 306 8.88 -14.82 6.15
CA VAL A 306 9.60 -13.55 6.35
C VAL A 306 10.62 -13.68 7.49
N LEU A 307 10.22 -14.20 8.65
CA LEU A 307 11.13 -14.37 9.79
C LEU A 307 11.78 -15.75 9.88
N GLY A 308 11.38 -16.73 9.07
CA GLY A 308 11.82 -18.12 9.26
C GLY A 308 13.33 -18.37 9.24
N HIS A 309 14.11 -17.49 8.61
CA HIS A 309 15.58 -17.56 8.63
C HIS A 309 16.22 -16.68 9.70
N VAL A 310 15.50 -15.70 10.24
CA VAL A 310 16.00 -14.73 11.25
C VAL A 310 15.60 -15.20 12.65
N ASP A 311 14.30 -15.39 12.87
CA ASP A 311 13.71 -15.90 14.11
C ASP A 311 12.64 -16.96 13.78
N PRO A 312 13.02 -18.25 13.69
CA PRO A 312 12.09 -19.33 13.40
C PRO A 312 11.10 -19.62 14.53
N ILE A 313 11.35 -19.13 15.75
CA ILE A 313 10.48 -19.37 16.91
C ILE A 313 9.30 -18.41 16.87
N GLU A 314 9.55 -17.13 16.59
CA GLU A 314 8.52 -16.09 16.49
C GLU A 314 7.86 -16.04 15.09
N GLY A 315 8.45 -16.72 14.10
CA GLY A 315 7.95 -16.81 12.73
C GLY A 315 6.52 -17.38 12.63
N GLY A 316 5.58 -16.49 12.29
CA GLY A 316 4.16 -16.84 12.12
C GLY A 316 3.38 -16.94 13.43
N GLU A 317 3.91 -16.41 14.53
CA GLU A 317 3.26 -16.33 15.84
C GLU A 317 2.95 -14.88 16.22
N PHE A 318 1.87 -14.64 16.96
CA PHE A 318 1.58 -13.31 17.49
C PHE A 318 2.52 -12.96 18.64
N ARG A 319 2.87 -11.68 18.74
CA ARG A 319 3.69 -11.19 19.86
C ARG A 319 2.98 -11.37 21.19
N ARG A 320 3.78 -11.64 22.21
CA ARG A 320 3.31 -11.84 23.59
C ARG A 320 3.57 -10.63 24.50
N THR A 321 4.34 -9.67 24.00
CA THR A 321 4.78 -8.48 24.73
C THR A 321 4.29 -7.22 24.03
N GLN A 322 4.25 -6.11 24.80
CA GLN A 322 3.94 -4.81 24.22
C GLN A 322 5.18 -4.22 23.52
N VAL A 323 4.96 -3.57 22.38
CA VAL A 323 6.01 -2.91 21.58
C VAL A 323 5.69 -1.44 21.37
N TYR A 324 6.70 -0.67 20.97
CA TYR A 324 6.59 0.77 20.73
C TYR A 324 7.22 1.09 19.37
N VAL A 325 6.46 1.70 18.46
CA VAL A 325 6.84 1.86 17.05
C VAL A 325 6.89 3.34 16.72
N GLY A 326 8.04 3.98 16.97
CA GLY A 326 8.17 5.44 16.84
C GLY A 326 7.18 6.16 17.76
N GLY A 327 6.28 6.96 17.18
CA GLY A 327 5.22 7.66 17.91
C GLY A 327 3.93 6.85 18.13
N HIS A 328 3.84 5.63 17.60
CA HIS A 328 2.66 4.77 17.68
C HIS A 328 2.78 3.72 18.79
N ILE A 329 1.72 3.57 19.58
CA ILE A 329 1.59 2.51 20.58
C ILE A 329 0.51 1.55 20.08
N PRO A 330 0.89 0.37 19.54
CA PRO A 330 -0.08 -0.60 19.05
C PRO A 330 -0.90 -1.23 20.19
N PRO A 331 -2.03 -1.89 19.86
CA PRO A 331 -2.88 -2.59 20.82
C PRO A 331 -2.14 -3.58 21.71
N GLY A 332 -2.68 -3.92 22.89
CA GLY A 332 -2.04 -4.91 23.76
C GLY A 332 -2.03 -6.31 23.14
N PRO A 333 -1.08 -7.21 23.51
CA PRO A 333 -1.03 -8.57 22.98
C PRO A 333 -2.32 -9.37 23.27
N GLY A 334 -3.03 -9.06 24.36
CA GLY A 334 -4.31 -9.69 24.70
C GLY A 334 -5.45 -9.42 23.72
N ASP A 335 -5.38 -8.33 22.94
CA ASP A 335 -6.42 -7.94 21.98
C ASP A 335 -6.16 -8.47 20.56
N LEU A 336 -4.95 -8.99 20.29
CA LEU A 336 -4.50 -9.32 18.93
C LEU A 336 -5.39 -10.36 18.25
N ALA A 337 -5.81 -11.40 18.95
CA ALA A 337 -6.67 -12.44 18.36
C ALA A 337 -8.00 -11.85 17.86
N ILE A 338 -8.60 -10.95 18.64
CA ILE A 338 -9.87 -10.30 18.28
C ILE A 338 -9.65 -9.32 17.12
N LEU A 339 -8.60 -8.50 17.19
CA LEU A 339 -8.30 -7.49 16.18
C LEU A 339 -7.92 -8.11 14.84
N MET A 340 -7.14 -9.19 14.84
CA MET A 340 -6.79 -9.92 13.62
C MET A 340 -7.97 -10.68 13.03
N GLY A 341 -8.87 -11.23 13.85
CA GLY A 341 -10.13 -11.79 13.36
C GLY A 341 -11.05 -10.73 12.74
N ARG A 342 -11.13 -9.53 13.35
CA ARG A 342 -11.85 -8.39 12.75
C ARG A 342 -11.20 -7.92 11.45
N PHE A 343 -9.87 -7.92 11.40
CA PHE A 343 -9.14 -7.57 10.19
C PHE A 343 -9.39 -8.56 9.05
N GLU A 344 -9.40 -9.88 9.33
CA GLU A 344 -9.78 -10.91 8.37
C GLU A 344 -11.23 -10.75 7.89
N ASN A 345 -12.17 -10.48 8.78
CA ASN A 345 -13.55 -10.21 8.40
C ASN A 345 -13.67 -8.98 7.50
N TRP A 346 -12.94 -7.90 7.80
CA TRP A 346 -12.90 -6.72 6.94
C TRP A 346 -12.27 -7.01 5.57
N LEU A 347 -11.16 -7.76 5.54
CA LEU A 347 -10.46 -8.15 4.30
C LEU A 347 -11.36 -8.90 3.32
N ASN A 348 -12.41 -9.56 3.82
CA ASN A 348 -13.33 -10.41 3.06
C ASN A 348 -14.78 -9.89 3.07
N SER A 349 -14.98 -8.62 3.44
CA SER A 349 -16.30 -7.98 3.50
C SER A 349 -16.81 -7.53 2.13
N GLU A 350 -18.12 -7.39 1.96
CA GLU A 350 -18.72 -6.88 0.71
C GLU A 350 -18.23 -5.47 0.36
N GLN A 351 -18.00 -4.63 1.37
CA GLN A 351 -17.55 -3.26 1.20
C GLN A 351 -16.19 -3.18 0.51
N VAL A 352 -15.26 -4.08 0.81
CA VAL A 352 -13.93 -4.04 0.18
C VAL A 352 -13.97 -4.44 -1.29
N PHE A 353 -14.91 -5.28 -1.72
CA PHE A 353 -15.09 -5.64 -3.14
C PHE A 353 -15.59 -4.47 -3.99
N LEU A 354 -16.19 -3.45 -3.36
CA LEU A 354 -16.60 -2.20 -4.02
C LEU A 354 -15.47 -1.15 -4.07
N MET A 355 -14.37 -1.37 -3.34
CA MET A 355 -13.23 -0.45 -3.34
C MET A 355 -12.32 -0.71 -4.54
N HIS A 356 -11.70 0.35 -5.06
CA HIS A 356 -10.64 0.21 -6.06
C HIS A 356 -9.47 -0.62 -5.48
N PRO A 357 -8.88 -1.59 -6.22
CA PRO A 357 -7.87 -2.51 -5.68
C PRO A 357 -6.66 -1.84 -5.04
N VAL A 358 -6.20 -0.71 -5.59
CA VAL A 358 -5.08 0.07 -5.03
C VAL A 358 -5.45 0.68 -3.68
N LYS A 359 -6.68 1.19 -3.51
CA LYS A 359 -7.18 1.71 -2.24
C LYS A 359 -7.32 0.57 -1.22
N TYR A 360 -7.92 -0.55 -1.63
CA TYR A 360 -8.05 -1.74 -0.79
C TYR A 360 -6.69 -2.25 -0.29
N ALA A 361 -5.70 -2.41 -1.18
CA ALA A 361 -4.37 -2.88 -0.81
C ALA A 361 -3.64 -1.90 0.14
N ALA A 362 -3.75 -0.59 -0.10
CA ALA A 362 -3.18 0.43 0.78
C ALA A 362 -3.84 0.44 2.17
N MET A 363 -5.17 0.27 2.24
CA MET A 363 -5.89 0.16 3.51
C MET A 363 -5.52 -1.12 4.27
N ALA A 364 -5.41 -2.26 3.58
CA ALA A 364 -4.99 -3.52 4.17
C ALA A 364 -3.57 -3.44 4.75
N HIS A 365 -2.66 -2.83 4.00
CA HIS A 365 -1.31 -2.52 4.45
C HIS A 365 -1.33 -1.70 5.76
N TYR A 366 -2.00 -0.54 5.73
CA TYR A 366 -2.07 0.35 6.89
C TYR A 366 -2.65 -0.35 8.12
N LYS A 367 -3.79 -1.04 7.96
CA LYS A 367 -4.46 -1.73 9.07
C LYS A 367 -3.56 -2.78 9.73
N LEU A 368 -2.82 -3.58 8.95
CA LEU A 368 -1.91 -4.58 9.50
C LEU A 368 -0.74 -3.93 10.26
N VAL A 369 -0.13 -2.88 9.68
CA VAL A 369 0.95 -2.11 10.35
C VAL A 369 0.45 -1.47 11.64
N HIS A 370 -0.78 -0.95 11.65
CA HIS A 370 -1.39 -0.29 12.79
C HIS A 370 -1.69 -1.26 13.94
N ILE A 371 -2.23 -2.45 13.64
CA ILE A 371 -2.45 -3.53 14.64
C ILE A 371 -1.11 -4.03 15.18
N HIS A 372 -0.09 -4.13 14.31
CA HIS A 372 1.27 -4.56 14.65
C HIS A 372 1.29 -5.91 15.41
N PRO A 373 0.80 -7.01 14.80
CA PRO A 373 0.55 -8.27 15.51
C PRO A 373 1.82 -9.09 15.82
N PHE A 374 2.95 -8.80 15.17
CA PHE A 374 4.18 -9.58 15.30
C PHE A 374 5.26 -8.83 16.10
N SER A 375 6.25 -9.56 16.62
CA SER A 375 7.39 -9.00 17.36
C SER A 375 8.35 -8.23 16.44
N ASP A 376 8.57 -8.74 15.23
CA ASP A 376 9.25 -8.09 14.11
C ASP A 376 8.56 -8.50 12.79
N GLY A 377 8.97 -7.99 11.64
CA GLY A 377 8.48 -8.42 10.32
C GLY A 377 7.15 -7.79 9.91
N ASN A 378 6.55 -6.93 10.74
CA ASN A 378 5.26 -6.28 10.46
C ASN A 378 5.27 -5.47 9.16
N GLY A 379 6.28 -4.61 8.96
CA GLY A 379 6.41 -3.80 7.75
C GLY A 379 6.56 -4.65 6.48
N ARG A 380 7.47 -5.63 6.51
CA ARG A 380 7.71 -6.57 5.40
C ARG A 380 6.46 -7.38 5.06
N THR A 381 5.79 -7.93 6.06
CA THR A 381 4.55 -8.72 5.90
C THR A 381 3.42 -7.85 5.34
N SER A 382 3.28 -6.61 5.79
CA SER A 382 2.24 -5.69 5.30
C SER A 382 2.45 -5.31 3.84
N ARG A 383 3.69 -5.07 3.41
CA ARG A 383 4.03 -4.83 1.99
C ARG A 383 3.79 -6.06 1.13
N LEU A 384 4.07 -7.26 1.64
CA LEU A 384 3.77 -8.51 0.95
C LEU A 384 2.26 -8.78 0.84
N LEU A 385 1.49 -8.51 1.91
CA LEU A 385 0.03 -8.62 1.87
C LEU A 385 -0.55 -7.65 0.84
N MET A 386 -0.12 -6.38 0.86
CA MET A 386 -0.49 -5.37 -0.14
C MET A 386 -0.24 -5.88 -1.57
N ASN A 387 0.96 -6.38 -1.85
CA ASN A 387 1.29 -6.90 -3.17
C ASN A 387 0.52 -8.17 -3.52
N THR A 388 0.20 -9.02 -2.55
CA THR A 388 -0.66 -10.20 -2.77
C THR A 388 -2.04 -9.77 -3.26
N LEU A 389 -2.64 -8.77 -2.62
CA LEU A 389 -3.95 -8.24 -3.02
C LEU A 389 -3.92 -7.57 -4.40
N LEU A 390 -2.87 -6.80 -4.69
CA LEU A 390 -2.67 -6.17 -6.00
C LEU A 390 -2.49 -7.20 -7.12
N MET A 391 -1.65 -8.21 -6.91
CA MET A 391 -1.41 -9.28 -7.90
C MET A 391 -2.67 -10.10 -8.18
N ARG A 392 -3.50 -10.35 -7.16
CA ARG A 392 -4.81 -10.99 -7.34
C ARG A 392 -5.78 -10.13 -8.16
N ALA A 393 -5.61 -8.81 -8.15
CA ALA A 393 -6.37 -7.87 -8.97
C ALA A 393 -5.70 -7.55 -10.33
N GLY A 394 -4.68 -8.32 -10.72
CA GLY A 394 -3.99 -8.17 -12.02
C GLY A 394 -2.96 -7.05 -12.08
N TYR A 395 -2.64 -6.39 -10.97
CA TYR A 395 -1.58 -5.39 -10.90
C TYR A 395 -0.21 -6.05 -10.66
N PRO A 396 0.90 -5.50 -11.20
CA PRO A 396 2.23 -5.95 -10.83
C PRO A 396 2.54 -5.65 -9.34
N PRO A 397 3.47 -6.39 -8.71
CA PRO A 397 3.89 -6.12 -7.35
C PRO A 397 4.53 -4.73 -7.25
N VAL A 398 4.03 -3.91 -6.33
CA VAL A 398 4.47 -2.52 -6.16
C VAL A 398 5.81 -2.47 -5.41
N ILE A 399 6.66 -1.54 -5.83
CA ILE A 399 7.97 -1.29 -5.24
C ILE A 399 7.96 0.08 -4.54
N ILE A 400 7.97 0.04 -3.21
CA ILE A 400 8.21 1.24 -2.39
C ILE A 400 9.72 1.39 -2.26
N GLN A 401 10.28 2.40 -2.91
CA GLN A 401 11.72 2.65 -2.90
C GLN A 401 12.22 3.08 -1.51
N LYS A 402 13.37 2.55 -1.09
CA LYS A 402 13.98 2.86 0.22
C LYS A 402 14.32 4.35 0.40
N GLN A 403 14.55 5.08 -0.68
CA GLN A 403 14.75 6.53 -0.72
C GLN A 403 13.50 7.29 -0.22
N HIS A 404 12.32 6.69 -0.40
CA HIS A 404 11.04 7.24 0.07
C HIS A 404 10.69 6.81 1.50
N ARG A 405 11.61 6.20 2.26
CA ARG A 405 11.39 5.76 3.65
C ARG A 405 10.77 6.87 4.52
N HIS A 406 11.28 8.10 4.40
CA HIS A 406 10.74 9.24 5.16
C HIS A 406 9.29 9.56 4.77
N LYS A 407 8.96 9.61 3.47
CA LYS A 407 7.59 9.84 2.98
C LYS A 407 6.64 8.73 3.43
N TYR A 408 7.09 7.49 3.32
CA TYR A 408 6.33 6.30 3.72
C TYR A 408 5.93 6.37 5.20
N TYR A 409 6.87 6.62 6.12
CA TYR A 409 6.52 6.75 7.55
C TYR A 409 5.72 8.02 7.86
N ASN A 410 5.96 9.14 7.17
CA ASN A 410 5.17 10.35 7.32
C ASN A 410 3.69 10.09 6.97
N PHE A 411 3.41 9.42 5.85
CA PHE A 411 2.03 9.11 5.47
C PHE A 411 1.36 8.08 6.37
N LEU A 412 2.11 7.13 6.94
CA LEU A 412 1.59 6.25 8.01
C LEU A 412 1.24 7.04 9.27
N GLN A 413 2.05 8.04 9.62
CA GLN A 413 1.77 8.92 10.76
C GLN A 413 0.50 9.75 10.52
N LEU A 414 0.31 10.33 9.32
CA LEU A 414 -0.92 11.04 8.97
C LEU A 414 -2.15 10.13 9.01
N ALA A 415 -2.01 8.88 8.58
CA ALA A 415 -3.08 7.90 8.68
C ALA A 415 -3.44 7.60 10.14
N ASN A 416 -2.46 7.53 11.05
CA ASN A 416 -2.71 7.41 12.50
C ASN A 416 -3.40 8.66 13.09
N GLU A 417 -3.21 9.83 12.48
CA GLU A 417 -3.88 11.08 12.87
C GLU A 417 -5.30 11.23 12.28
N GLY A 418 -5.70 10.30 11.39
CA GLY A 418 -7.06 10.18 10.89
C GLY A 418 -7.21 10.33 9.37
N ASP A 419 -6.16 10.70 8.63
CA ASP A 419 -6.22 10.85 7.17
C ASP A 419 -5.32 9.85 6.45
N ILE A 420 -5.92 8.79 5.92
CA ILE A 420 -5.22 7.75 5.15
C ILE A 420 -5.04 8.09 3.67
N ARG A 421 -5.74 9.10 3.14
CA ARG A 421 -5.73 9.40 1.69
C ARG A 421 -4.34 9.72 1.16
N PRO A 422 -3.46 10.47 1.87
CA PRO A 422 -2.07 10.65 1.44
C PRO A 422 -1.31 9.33 1.28
N PHE A 423 -1.53 8.35 2.17
CA PHE A 423 -0.92 7.03 2.05
C PHE A 423 -1.47 6.26 0.84
N VAL A 424 -2.77 6.31 0.59
CA VAL A 424 -3.38 5.70 -0.61
C VAL A 424 -2.81 6.30 -1.90
N ARG A 425 -2.70 7.63 -1.98
CA ARG A 425 -2.11 8.33 -3.13
C ARG A 425 -0.64 7.99 -3.31
N PHE A 426 0.10 7.84 -2.23
CA PHE A 426 1.50 7.39 -2.28
C PHE A 426 1.63 5.98 -2.87
N ILE A 427 0.78 5.04 -2.45
CA ILE A 427 0.75 3.69 -3.04
C ILE A 427 0.31 3.75 -4.51
N ALA A 428 -0.63 4.63 -4.87
CA ALA A 428 -1.00 4.89 -6.27
C ALA A 428 0.19 5.43 -7.08
N ASP A 429 0.99 6.37 -6.55
CA ASP A 429 2.21 6.87 -7.20
C ASP A 429 3.24 5.74 -7.42
N CYS A 430 3.41 4.86 -6.43
CA CYS A 430 4.31 3.72 -6.55
C CYS A 430 3.79 2.71 -7.58
N THR A 431 2.48 2.45 -7.60
CA THR A 431 1.82 1.57 -8.58
C THR A 431 2.00 2.09 -10.00
N GLU A 432 1.78 3.39 -10.18
CA GLU A 432 1.96 4.06 -11.46
C GLU A 432 3.38 3.92 -11.99
N ARG A 433 4.39 4.24 -11.17
CA ARG A 433 5.80 4.11 -11.56
C ARG A 433 6.17 2.67 -11.92
N THR A 434 5.64 1.69 -11.19
CA THR A 434 5.85 0.28 -11.50
C THR A 434 5.22 -0.07 -12.85
N LEU A 435 3.96 0.30 -13.10
CA LEU A 435 3.29 0.06 -14.38
C LEU A 435 4.03 0.73 -15.55
N ASP A 436 4.44 1.99 -15.37
CA ASP A 436 5.19 2.74 -16.38
C ASP A 436 6.52 2.07 -16.72
N LEU A 437 7.23 1.53 -15.72
CA LEU A 437 8.47 0.76 -15.95
C LEU A 437 8.21 -0.48 -16.83
N TYR A 438 7.16 -1.25 -16.55
CA TYR A 438 6.82 -2.44 -17.33
C TYR A 438 6.35 -2.09 -18.75
N LEU A 439 5.49 -1.08 -18.90
CA LEU A 439 5.00 -0.62 -20.20
C LEU A 439 6.13 -0.05 -21.05
N TRP A 440 7.00 0.76 -20.45
CA TRP A 440 8.18 1.29 -21.12
C TRP A 440 9.13 0.17 -21.57
N ALA A 441 9.40 -0.81 -20.69
CA ALA A 441 10.29 -1.94 -21.01
C ALA A 441 9.72 -2.88 -22.09
N THR A 442 8.39 -2.91 -22.27
CA THR A 442 7.71 -3.77 -23.25
C THR A 442 7.32 -3.05 -24.54
N SER A 443 7.51 -1.73 -24.60
CA SER A 443 7.28 -0.95 -25.82
C SER A 443 8.31 -1.29 -26.91
N GLU A 444 7.88 -1.32 -28.17
CA GLU A 444 8.69 -1.78 -29.32
C GLU A 444 9.91 -0.88 -29.63
N LEU A 445 10.07 0.25 -28.94
CA LEU A 445 11.24 1.11 -28.99
C LEU A 445 12.13 0.83 -27.78
N SER A 446 12.81 -0.32 -27.79
CA SER A 446 13.80 -0.70 -26.79
C SER A 446 15.04 0.19 -26.87
N HIS A 447 14.97 1.40 -26.30
CA HIS A 447 16.15 2.09 -25.79
C HIS A 447 16.57 1.45 -24.45
N PRO A 448 17.85 1.53 -24.05
CA PRO A 448 18.34 0.87 -22.84
C PRO A 448 17.54 1.29 -21.61
N VAL A 449 17.23 0.31 -20.76
CA VAL A 449 16.54 0.50 -19.47
C VAL A 449 17.23 1.62 -18.70
N PRO A 450 16.55 2.77 -18.43
CA PRO A 450 17.01 3.66 -17.39
C PRO A 450 16.92 2.82 -16.13
N LEU A 451 18.07 2.29 -15.70
CA LEU A 451 18.25 1.88 -14.32
C LEU A 451 17.70 3.04 -13.50
N LEU A 452 16.84 2.76 -12.51
CA LEU A 452 16.40 3.78 -11.54
C LEU A 452 17.67 4.28 -10.83
N ALA A 453 18.28 5.31 -11.42
CA ALA A 453 19.65 5.70 -11.13
C ALA A 453 19.70 6.40 -9.77
N GLN A 454 20.70 6.03 -8.98
CA GLN A 454 21.13 6.79 -7.83
C GLN A 454 21.88 8.05 -8.31
N GLU A 455 21.28 9.19 -7.94
CA GLU A 455 21.88 10.47 -7.54
C GLU A 455 22.33 11.53 -8.58
N SER A 456 22.03 12.75 -8.12
CA SER A 456 22.23 14.12 -8.60
C SER A 456 23.58 14.48 -9.20
N MET A 457 23.55 15.33 -10.23
CA MET A 457 24.48 16.45 -10.47
C MET A 457 23.78 17.52 -11.31
N GLU A 458 24.13 18.77 -11.03
CA GLU A 458 23.49 20.02 -11.46
C GLU A 458 23.43 20.25 -12.97
N GLY A 459 22.34 20.90 -13.42
CA GLY A 459 22.34 21.77 -14.60
C GLY A 459 22.26 21.12 -15.98
N MET A 460 21.03 20.92 -16.48
CA MET A 460 20.70 21.06 -17.91
C MET A 460 19.16 21.21 -18.06
N PRO A 461 18.66 22.12 -18.92
CA PRO A 461 17.26 22.50 -18.95
C PRO A 461 16.38 21.46 -19.62
N LEU A 462 15.18 21.29 -19.07
CA LEU A 462 14.10 20.45 -19.60
C LEU A 462 13.62 21.02 -20.94
N ILE A 463 13.85 20.31 -22.05
CA ILE A 463 13.13 20.57 -23.30
C ILE A 463 11.74 19.96 -23.17
N PHE A 464 10.77 20.82 -22.86
CA PHE A 464 9.35 20.58 -23.09
C PHE A 464 9.10 20.65 -24.59
N ASN A 465 8.81 19.52 -25.26
CA ASN A 465 8.17 19.57 -26.57
C ASN A 465 6.66 19.71 -26.36
N SER A 466 6.21 20.96 -26.27
CA SER A 466 4.82 21.34 -26.48
C SER A 466 4.49 21.18 -27.97
N PHE A 467 3.59 20.24 -28.26
CA PHE A 467 2.94 20.10 -29.55
C PHE A 467 1.96 21.28 -29.71
N THR A 468 2.39 22.34 -30.39
CA THR A 468 1.50 23.37 -30.94
C THR A 468 1.96 23.63 -32.37
N GLY A 469 1.11 23.25 -33.33
CA GLY A 469 1.32 23.56 -34.73
C GLY A 469 1.08 25.04 -34.99
N GLU A 470 1.91 25.62 -35.84
CA GLU A 470 1.57 26.75 -36.70
C GLU A 470 2.53 26.73 -37.90
N GLU A 471 1.95 26.94 -39.08
CA GLU A 471 2.60 26.97 -40.39
C GLU A 471 3.51 28.19 -40.53
N GLY A 472 4.59 28.06 -41.29
CA GLY A 472 5.43 29.18 -41.72
C GLY A 472 6.65 28.74 -42.52
N ASP A 473 6.58 28.91 -43.84
CA ASP A 473 7.70 28.83 -44.78
C ASP A 473 8.84 29.79 -44.36
N ASP A 474 10.11 29.34 -44.38
CA ASP A 474 11.16 30.02 -45.17
C ASP A 474 12.51 29.27 -45.23
N ILE A 475 13.26 29.62 -46.26
CA ILE A 475 14.44 28.98 -46.86
C ILE A 475 15.74 29.37 -46.12
N GLY A 476 16.71 28.44 -45.98
CA GLY A 476 18.06 28.83 -45.54
C GLY A 476 19.10 27.71 -45.39
N SER A 477 20.09 27.71 -46.28
CA SER A 477 21.26 26.82 -46.37
C SER A 477 22.29 26.96 -45.26
N GLY A 478 23.08 25.90 -44.97
CA GLY A 478 24.49 26.06 -44.58
C GLY A 478 25.06 25.03 -43.60
N SER A 479 26.09 24.31 -44.06
CA SER A 479 27.18 23.58 -43.35
C SER A 479 26.80 22.76 -42.11
N GLY A 480 26.98 21.43 -42.06
CA GLY A 480 28.22 20.74 -42.42
C GLY A 480 29.20 20.80 -41.25
N ASP A 481 29.00 19.96 -40.24
CA ASP A 481 30.10 19.51 -39.39
C ASP A 481 29.81 18.12 -38.80
N ALA A 482 30.72 17.20 -39.11
CA ALA A 482 30.71 15.82 -38.70
C ALA A 482 31.21 15.70 -37.26
N ILE A 483 30.38 15.17 -36.36
CA ILE A 483 30.83 14.81 -35.01
C ILE A 483 30.98 13.28 -34.90
N ARG A 484 32.23 12.91 -34.62
CA ARG A 484 32.75 11.55 -34.40
C ARG A 484 31.96 10.82 -33.32
N ILE A 485 31.55 9.60 -33.65
CA ILE A 485 31.00 8.61 -32.71
C ILE A 485 32.17 8.09 -31.85
N GLY A 486 32.26 8.57 -30.62
CA GLY A 486 33.05 7.97 -29.55
C GLY A 486 32.20 6.93 -28.83
N VAL A 487 32.65 5.69 -28.88
CA VAL A 487 32.10 4.55 -28.14
C VAL A 487 32.39 4.73 -26.65
N ILE A 488 31.35 4.70 -25.81
CA ILE A 488 31.38 4.14 -24.43
C ILE A 488 30.10 3.34 -24.24
#